data_AF-A0A6A6IT03-F1
#
_entry.id   AF-A0A6A6IT03-F1
#
_cell.length_a   1.000
_cell.length_b   1.000
_cell.length_c   1.000
_cell.angle_alpha   90.00
_cell.angle_beta   90.00
_cell.angle_gamma   90.00
#
_symmetry.space_group_name_H-M   'P 1'
#
loop_
_entity.id
_entity.type
_entity.pdbx_description
1 polymer ?
#
loop_
_entity_poly.entity_id
_entity_poly.type
_entity_poly.pdbx_seq_one_letter_code
_entity_poly.pdbx_strand_id
1 'polypeptide(L)'
;MPAIQKIIPSRGKEFWDALDLDNSKQVLEAVKEEFKRPEPAHELHYLNTMSRGLPIGDNKPCYRDCLIFLLRGEFIIKGQGRVVETGCAYRVKDEAWLWLCGTTTIVVMEEGEQRGACLKSTQESRELVLAERDGSRKARKRAKKLLADQLRAVRSSAQLHQPW
;
A
#
# COMPACT_ATOMS: atom_id res chain seq x y z
N MET A 1 -4.23 -5.73 16.33
CA MET A 1 -3.73 -4.34 16.37
C MET A 1 -2.60 -4.26 15.37
N PRO A 2 -2.51 -3.21 14.53
CA PRO A 2 -1.42 -3.14 13.56
C PRO A 2 -0.09 -3.09 14.30
N ALA A 3 0.80 -4.01 13.96
CA ALA A 3 2.15 -4.05 14.51
C ALA A 3 3.06 -3.32 13.53
N ILE A 4 3.55 -2.15 13.94
CA ILE A 4 4.61 -1.46 13.20
C ILE A 4 5.94 -1.88 13.79
N GLN A 5 6.77 -2.53 12.98
CA GLN A 5 8.17 -2.77 13.32
C GLN A 5 9.04 -1.84 12.48
N LYS A 6 9.75 -0.93 13.14
CA LYS A 6 10.74 -0.07 12.49
C LYS A 6 11.97 -0.89 12.11
N ILE A 7 12.47 -0.66 10.90
CA ILE A 7 13.67 -1.27 10.33
C ILE A 7 14.55 -0.13 9.83
N ILE A 8 15.76 -0.08 10.35
CA ILE A 8 16.75 0.91 9.96
C ILE A 8 17.50 0.36 8.74
N PRO A 9 17.47 1.04 7.58
CA PRO A 9 18.26 0.62 6.43
C PRO A 9 19.76 0.72 6.73
N SER A 10 20.55 -0.08 6.03
CA SER A 10 22.01 -0.06 6.07
C SER A 10 22.59 1.24 5.52
N ARG A 11 21.99 1.79 4.46
CA ARG A 11 22.33 3.13 3.96
C ARG A 11 21.81 4.19 4.93
N GLY A 12 22.68 5.14 5.28
CA GLY A 12 22.36 6.24 6.19
C GLY A 12 21.36 7.24 5.61
N LYS A 13 20.78 8.06 6.48
CA LYS A 13 19.77 9.07 6.13
C LYS A 13 20.24 10.04 5.03
N GLU A 14 21.50 10.45 5.07
CA GLU A 14 22.10 11.38 4.09
C GLU A 14 22.01 10.85 2.64
N PHE A 15 22.15 9.53 2.45
CA PHE A 15 21.99 8.91 1.14
C PHE A 15 20.56 9.04 0.64
N TRP A 16 19.58 8.77 1.52
CA TRP A 16 18.16 8.82 1.16
C TRP A 16 17.68 10.24 0.91
N ASP A 17 18.18 11.20 1.69
CA ASP A 17 17.87 12.63 1.53
C ASP A 17 18.47 13.23 0.24
N ALA A 18 19.53 12.61 -0.31
CA ALA A 18 20.17 13.03 -1.57
C ALA A 18 19.49 12.49 -2.84
N LEU A 19 18.51 11.59 -2.71
CA LEU A 19 17.80 11.06 -3.87
C LEU A 19 16.87 12.11 -4.48
N ASP A 20 16.81 12.14 -5.81
CA ASP A 20 15.78 12.89 -6.52
C ASP A 20 14.44 12.17 -6.40
N LEU A 21 13.56 12.70 -5.54
CA LEU A 21 12.24 12.12 -5.30
C LEU A 21 11.33 12.23 -6.53
N ASP A 22 11.59 13.13 -7.47
CA ASP A 22 10.81 13.21 -8.72
C ASP A 22 11.22 12.09 -9.70
N ASN A 23 12.40 11.49 -9.52
CA ASN A 23 12.86 10.33 -10.28
C ASN A 23 12.48 9.02 -9.60
N SER A 24 11.20 8.63 -9.74
CA SER A 24 10.67 7.39 -9.15
C SER A 24 11.44 6.13 -9.53
N LYS A 25 12.04 6.06 -10.72
CA LYS A 25 12.87 4.91 -11.13
C LYS A 25 14.12 4.79 -10.27
N GLN A 26 14.85 5.88 -10.08
CA GLN A 26 16.04 5.91 -9.24
C GLN A 26 15.72 5.49 -7.81
N VAL A 27 14.63 6.04 -7.25
CA VAL A 27 14.18 5.71 -5.90
C VAL A 27 13.86 4.22 -5.77
N LEU A 28 13.08 3.67 -6.71
CA LEU A 28 12.69 2.26 -6.68
C LEU A 28 13.89 1.32 -6.80
N GLU A 29 14.86 1.62 -7.67
CA GLU A 29 16.09 0.81 -7.78
C GLU A 29 16.92 0.88 -6.50
N ALA A 30 17.08 2.06 -5.90
CA ALA A 30 17.80 2.20 -4.63
C ALA A 30 17.13 1.41 -3.49
N VAL A 31 15.80 1.44 -3.40
CA VAL A 31 15.04 0.67 -2.41
C VAL A 31 15.14 -0.84 -2.69
N LYS A 32 15.10 -1.27 -3.96
CA LYS A 32 15.27 -2.69 -4.31
C LYS A 32 16.62 -3.23 -3.87
N GLU A 33 17.69 -2.50 -4.16
CA GLU A 33 19.05 -2.90 -3.75
C GLU A 33 19.16 -2.99 -2.23
N GLU A 34 18.67 -1.98 -1.52
CA GLU A 34 18.75 -1.88 -0.06
C GLU A 34 18.08 -3.08 0.64
N PHE A 35 16.85 -3.39 0.24
CA PHE A 35 16.06 -4.45 0.86
C PHE A 35 16.23 -5.79 0.17
N LYS A 36 17.21 -5.91 -0.74
CA LYS A 36 17.52 -7.11 -1.55
C LYS A 36 16.25 -7.71 -2.16
N ARG A 37 15.48 -6.86 -2.84
CA ARG A 37 14.21 -7.21 -3.45
C ARG A 37 14.38 -7.52 -4.95
N PRO A 38 14.57 -8.79 -5.34
CA PRO A 38 14.57 -9.18 -6.76
C PRO A 38 13.17 -9.17 -7.36
N GLU A 39 12.14 -8.85 -6.57
CA GLU A 39 10.75 -8.92 -6.97
C GLU A 39 10.42 -8.00 -8.14
N PRO A 40 9.46 -8.41 -8.99
CA PRO A 40 9.04 -7.63 -10.14
C PRO A 40 8.44 -6.28 -9.71
N ALA A 41 8.55 -5.28 -10.59
CA ALA A 41 8.18 -3.88 -10.31
C ALA A 41 6.72 -3.67 -9.85
N HIS A 42 5.82 -4.65 -10.03
CA HIS A 42 4.43 -4.55 -9.61
C HIS A 42 4.20 -4.83 -8.12
N GLU A 43 5.21 -5.35 -7.41
CA GLU A 43 5.17 -5.56 -5.94
C GLU A 43 5.73 -4.34 -5.17
N LEU A 44 6.11 -3.29 -5.90
CA LEU A 44 6.62 -2.02 -5.37
C LEU A 44 5.70 -0.89 -5.81
N HIS A 45 5.14 -0.16 -4.85
CA HIS A 45 4.28 0.99 -5.12
C HIS A 45 4.97 2.26 -4.65
N TYR A 46 5.41 3.08 -5.60
CA TYR A 46 5.89 4.43 -5.31
C TYR A 46 4.67 5.36 -5.18
N LEU A 47 4.53 5.99 -4.02
CA LEU A 47 3.46 6.93 -3.73
C LEU A 47 4.07 8.28 -3.35
N ASN A 48 3.73 9.30 -4.14
CA ASN A 48 4.10 10.67 -3.88
C ASN A 48 2.83 11.51 -3.83
N THR A 49 2.56 12.13 -2.69
CA THR A 49 1.43 13.03 -2.50
C THR A 49 1.91 14.45 -2.24
N MET A 50 1.17 15.39 -2.80
CA MET A 50 1.32 16.83 -2.58
C MET A 50 -0.03 17.37 -2.10
N SER A 51 -0.46 16.96 -0.91
CA SER A 51 -1.69 17.49 -0.31
C SER A 51 -1.39 18.77 0.48
N ARG A 52 -2.03 19.88 0.14
CA ARG A 52 -2.03 21.11 0.97
C ARG A 52 -3.17 21.15 2.00
N GLY A 53 -3.85 20.01 2.22
CA GLY A 53 -5.07 19.94 3.02
C GLY A 53 -5.15 18.68 3.89
N LEU A 54 -6.34 18.09 3.95
CA LEU A 54 -6.60 16.90 4.76
C LEU A 54 -5.73 15.71 4.31
N PRO A 55 -5.40 14.79 5.24
CA PRO A 55 -4.69 13.57 4.91
C PRO A 55 -5.41 12.79 3.81
N ILE A 56 -4.67 12.33 2.82
CA ILE A 56 -5.20 11.50 1.74
C ILE A 56 -5.16 10.05 2.21
N GLY A 57 -6.32 9.47 2.44
CA GLY A 57 -6.47 8.06 2.77
C GLY A 57 -6.41 7.21 1.50
N ASP A 58 -5.50 6.25 1.47
CA ASP A 58 -5.45 5.19 0.46
C ASP A 58 -5.81 3.85 1.10
N ASN A 59 -6.51 3.00 0.35
CA ASN A 59 -6.86 1.65 0.76
C ASN A 59 -6.40 0.68 -0.32
N LYS A 60 -5.36 -0.07 0.00
CA LYS A 60 -4.82 -1.10 -0.86
C LYS A 60 -4.75 -2.43 -0.12
N PRO A 61 -5.07 -3.56 -0.78
CA PRO A 61 -5.00 -4.87 -0.14
C PRO A 61 -3.58 -5.20 0.35
N CYS A 62 -2.56 -4.69 -0.34
CA CYS A 62 -1.17 -4.88 0.04
C CYS A 62 -0.79 -4.27 1.40
N TYR A 63 -1.57 -3.33 1.97
CA TYR A 63 -1.26 -2.77 3.30
C TYR A 63 -1.39 -3.76 4.46
N ARG A 64 -2.06 -4.91 4.23
CA ARG A 64 -2.25 -5.93 5.27
C ARG A 64 -0.98 -6.70 5.61
N ASP A 65 -0.02 -6.74 4.70
CA ASP A 65 1.31 -7.31 4.96
C ASP A 65 2.32 -6.67 3.99
N CYS A 66 3.02 -5.63 4.45
CA CYS A 66 3.97 -4.89 3.62
C CYS A 66 5.09 -4.25 4.43
N LEU A 67 6.13 -3.81 3.73
CA LEU A 67 7.09 -2.84 4.22
C LEU A 67 6.81 -1.48 3.58
N ILE A 68 6.70 -0.45 4.39
CA ILE A 68 6.59 0.93 3.95
C ILE A 68 7.91 1.63 4.24
N PHE A 69 8.61 2.06 3.20
CA PHE A 69 9.79 2.91 3.32
C PHE A 69 9.38 4.38 3.23
N LEU A 70 9.62 5.13 4.30
CA LEU A 70 9.28 6.55 4.38
C LEU A 70 10.48 7.39 3.95
N LEU A 71 10.41 7.99 2.76
CA LEU A 71 11.46 8.87 2.24
C LEU A 71 11.27 10.30 2.74
N ARG A 72 10.03 10.78 2.73
CA ARG A 72 9.71 12.16 3.11
C ARG A 72 8.30 12.28 3.68
N GLY A 73 8.12 13.23 4.59
CA GLY A 73 6.82 13.61 5.14
C GLY A 73 6.41 12.69 6.27
N GLU A 74 5.11 12.43 6.36
CA GLU A 74 4.53 11.58 7.41
C GLU A 74 3.32 10.81 6.88
N PHE A 75 3.04 9.67 7.52
CA PHE A 75 1.81 8.91 7.30
C PHE A 75 1.19 8.46 8.62
N ILE A 76 -0.09 8.13 8.60
CA ILE A 76 -0.85 7.68 9.77
C ILE A 76 -1.34 6.26 9.53
N ILE A 77 -1.22 5.43 10.57
CA ILE A 77 -1.79 4.09 10.65
C ILE A 77 -2.82 4.07 11.77
N LYS A 78 -3.98 3.44 11.50
CA LYS A 78 -5.11 3.46 12.43
C LYS A 78 -4.74 2.71 13.71
N GLY A 79 -4.74 3.40 14.85
CA GLY A 79 -4.43 2.79 16.15
C GLY A 79 -2.94 2.72 16.51
N GLN A 80 -2.04 3.13 15.62
CA GLN A 80 -0.63 3.36 15.91
C GLN A 80 -0.31 4.86 15.98
N GLY A 81 -1.01 5.68 15.19
CA GLY A 81 -0.79 7.13 15.14
C GLY A 81 0.11 7.53 13.98
N ARG A 82 0.82 8.66 14.16
CA ARG A 82 1.66 9.28 13.13
C ARG A 82 3.05 8.64 13.09
N VAL A 83 3.51 8.32 11.89
CA VAL A 83 4.87 7.90 11.59
C VAL A 83 5.55 9.03 10.83
N VAL A 84 6.57 9.63 11.43
CA VAL A 84 7.23 10.86 10.94
C VAL A 84 8.73 10.66 10.65
N GLU A 85 9.31 9.56 11.11
CA GLU A 85 10.76 9.37 11.01
C GLU A 85 11.13 8.81 9.63
N THR A 86 11.76 9.67 8.84
CA THR A 86 12.16 9.41 7.46
C THR A 86 13.45 8.60 7.36
N GLY A 87 13.73 8.06 6.17
CA GLY A 87 14.88 7.19 5.93
C GLY A 87 14.78 5.84 6.65
N CYS A 88 13.56 5.41 6.99
CA CYS A 88 13.30 4.17 7.72
C CYS A 88 12.24 3.34 7.00
N ALA A 89 12.36 2.02 7.12
CA ALA A 89 11.31 1.08 6.74
C ALA A 89 10.44 0.74 7.94
N TYR A 90 9.17 0.48 7.67
CA TYR A 90 8.16 0.12 8.64
C TYR A 90 7.44 -1.11 8.14
N ARG A 91 7.59 -2.24 8.83
CA ARG A 91 6.76 -3.40 8.57
C ARG A 91 5.39 -3.15 9.12
N VAL A 92 4.38 -3.25 8.26
CA VAL A 92 2.98 -3.01 8.57
C VAL A 92 2.22 -4.31 8.37
N LYS A 93 1.46 -4.70 9.40
CA LYS A 93 0.59 -5.86 9.38
C LYS A 93 -0.83 -5.48 9.76
N ASP A 94 -1.79 -6.16 9.14
CA ASP A 94 -3.22 -6.05 9.38
C ASP A 94 -3.79 -4.63 9.24
N GLU A 95 -3.16 -3.78 8.41
CA GLU A 95 -3.66 -2.44 8.14
C GLU A 95 -4.43 -2.40 6.81
N ALA A 96 -5.57 -1.73 6.83
CA ALA A 96 -6.41 -1.57 5.63
C ALA A 96 -6.30 -0.16 5.03
N TRP A 97 -5.92 0.82 5.84
CA TRP A 97 -5.90 2.21 5.43
C TRP A 97 -4.58 2.87 5.80
N LEU A 98 -4.04 3.61 4.85
CA LEU A 98 -2.87 4.44 5.05
C LEU A 98 -3.26 5.89 4.76
N TRP A 99 -3.05 6.81 5.71
CA TRP A 99 -3.28 8.23 5.45
C TRP A 99 -1.96 8.94 5.27
N LEU A 100 -1.74 9.52 4.09
CA LEU A 100 -0.57 10.33 3.79
C LEU A 100 -0.86 11.80 4.11
N CYS A 101 0.01 12.47 4.86
CA CYS A 101 -0.21 13.85 5.27
C CYS A 101 0.75 14.81 4.60
N GLY A 102 0.25 15.90 4.02
CA GLY A 102 1.12 16.93 3.44
C GLY A 102 1.85 16.46 2.17
N THR A 103 3.12 16.85 2.07
CA THR A 103 4.05 16.37 1.05
C THR A 103 4.75 15.11 1.55
N THR A 104 4.24 13.95 1.16
CA THR A 104 4.73 12.65 1.62
C THR A 104 5.13 11.77 0.45
N THR A 105 6.30 11.16 0.58
CA THR A 105 6.86 10.21 -0.38
C THR A 105 7.19 8.91 0.32
N ILE A 106 6.55 7.84 -0.13
CA ILE A 106 6.78 6.48 0.39
C ILE A 106 6.95 5.47 -0.74
N VAL A 107 7.62 4.38 -0.41
CA VAL A 107 7.63 3.16 -1.22
C VAL A 107 7.02 2.03 -0.42
N VAL A 108 5.99 1.40 -0.96
CA VAL A 108 5.32 0.24 -0.35
C VAL A 108 5.80 -1.01 -1.07
N MET A 109 6.42 -1.91 -0.33
CA MET A 109 6.87 -3.22 -0.79
C MET A 109 5.92 -4.28 -0.26
N GLU A 110 5.30 -5.05 -1.15
CA GLU A 110 4.42 -6.15 -0.74
C GLU A 110 5.22 -7.25 0.00
N GLU A 111 4.67 -7.78 1.08
CA GLU A 111 5.24 -8.88 1.85
C GLU A 111 4.26 -10.05 2.00
N GLY A 112 4.83 -11.21 2.35
CA GLY A 112 4.11 -12.42 2.75
C GLY A 112 2.97 -12.82 1.82
N GLU A 113 1.80 -13.06 2.40
CA GLU A 113 0.61 -13.57 1.70
C GLU A 113 -0.04 -12.53 0.78
N GLN A 114 0.32 -11.25 0.94
CA GLN A 114 -0.23 -10.16 0.13
C GLN A 114 0.61 -9.84 -1.11
N ARG A 115 1.69 -10.59 -1.39
CA ARG A 115 2.43 -10.45 -2.65
C ARG A 115 1.55 -10.71 -3.88
N GLY A 116 1.60 -9.78 -4.82
CA GLY A 116 0.76 -9.71 -6.01
C GLY A 116 -0.69 -9.33 -5.74
N ALA A 117 -1.08 -8.97 -4.51
CA ALA A 117 -2.47 -8.71 -4.18
C ALA A 117 -3.00 -7.45 -4.88
N CYS A 118 -2.17 -6.40 -4.98
CA CYS A 118 -2.57 -5.17 -5.65
C CYS A 118 -2.67 -5.36 -7.18
N LEU A 119 -1.84 -6.23 -7.79
CA LEU A 119 -1.98 -6.63 -9.19
C LEU A 119 -3.29 -7.40 -9.45
N LYS A 120 -3.58 -8.42 -8.64
CA LYS A 120 -4.82 -9.22 -8.74
C LYS A 120 -6.06 -8.33 -8.61
N SER A 121 -6.09 -7.45 -7.60
CA SER A 121 -7.20 -6.51 -7.38
C SER A 121 -7.42 -5.57 -8.57
N THR A 122 -6.33 -5.09 -9.19
CA THR A 122 -6.41 -4.26 -10.40
C THR A 122 -6.97 -5.04 -11.60
N GLN A 123 -6.56 -6.30 -11.77
CA GLN A 123 -7.06 -7.16 -12.83
C GLN A 123 -8.54 -7.49 -12.65
N GLU A 124 -8.96 -7.89 -11.44
CA GLU A 124 -10.37 -8.15 -11.11
C GLU A 124 -11.25 -6.92 -11.36
N SER A 125 -10.76 -5.72 -11.01
CA SER A 125 -11.47 -4.47 -11.25
C SER A 125 -11.65 -4.18 -12.75
N ARG A 126 -10.63 -4.48 -13.57
CA ARG A 126 -10.74 -4.35 -15.04
C ARG A 126 -11.75 -5.33 -15.61
N GLU A 127 -11.73 -6.58 -15.16
CA GLU A 127 -12.70 -7.60 -15.58
C GLU A 127 -14.13 -7.22 -15.20
N LEU A 128 -14.33 -6.60 -14.04
CA LEU A 128 -15.61 -6.04 -13.62
C LEU A 128 -16.11 -4.94 -14.57
N VAL A 129 -15.28 -3.95 -14.88
CA VAL A 129 -15.64 -2.85 -15.78
C VAL A 129 -15.97 -3.37 -17.18
N LEU A 130 -15.21 -4.35 -17.68
CA LEU A 130 -15.50 -4.99 -18.96
C LEU A 130 -16.83 -5.75 -18.93
N ALA A 131 -17.10 -6.50 -17.85
CA ALA A 131 -18.36 -7.22 -17.66
C ALA A 131 -19.58 -6.30 -17.54
N GLU A 132 -19.42 -5.11 -16.95
CA GLU A 132 -20.49 -4.11 -16.89
C GLU A 132 -20.77 -3.48 -18.25
N ARG A 133 -19.74 -3.20 -19.04
CA ARG A 133 -19.87 -2.68 -20.41
C ARG A 133 -20.54 -3.66 -21.37
N ASP A 134 -20.27 -4.95 -21.21
CA ASP A 134 -20.80 -6.01 -22.07
C ASP A 134 -22.32 -6.22 -21.88
N GLY A 135 -22.93 -5.67 -20.82
CA GLY A 135 -24.39 -5.59 -20.61
C GLY A 135 -25.15 -6.91 -20.44
N SER A 136 -24.48 -8.05 -20.69
CA SER A 136 -25.08 -9.38 -20.69
C SER A 136 -25.54 -9.81 -19.30
N ARG A 137 -26.68 -10.52 -19.24
CA ARG A 137 -27.27 -11.04 -17.99
C ARG A 137 -26.31 -11.96 -17.21
N LYS A 138 -25.38 -12.65 -17.91
CA LYS A 138 -24.31 -13.46 -17.30
C LYS A 138 -23.20 -12.58 -16.70
N ALA A 139 -22.79 -11.52 -17.39
CA ALA A 139 -21.74 -10.60 -16.96
C ALA A 139 -22.17 -9.82 -15.69
N ARG A 140 -23.42 -9.33 -15.66
CA ARG A 140 -24.01 -8.72 -14.45
C ARG A 140 -24.06 -9.65 -13.25
N LYS A 141 -24.35 -10.95 -13.44
CA LYS A 141 -24.32 -11.94 -12.34
C LYS A 141 -22.90 -12.16 -11.82
N ARG A 142 -21.89 -12.22 -12.69
CA ARG A 142 -20.47 -12.34 -12.29
C ARG A 142 -20.00 -11.10 -11.53
N ALA A 143 -20.33 -9.91 -12.02
CA ALA A 143 -19.97 -8.66 -11.35
C ALA A 143 -20.60 -8.56 -9.95
N LYS A 144 -21.89 -8.91 -9.83
CA LYS A 144 -22.59 -8.93 -8.53
C LYS A 144 -22.00 -9.93 -7.54
N LYS A 145 -21.47 -11.07 -8.03
CA LYS A 145 -20.81 -12.07 -7.18
C LYS A 145 -19.44 -11.58 -6.71
N LEU A 146 -18.60 -11.08 -7.61
CA LEU A 146 -17.29 -10.50 -7.29
C LEU A 146 -17.38 -9.34 -6.29
N LEU A 147 -18.35 -8.44 -6.48
CA LEU A 147 -18.58 -7.31 -5.57
C LEU A 147 -19.08 -7.77 -4.19
N ALA A 148 -19.92 -8.82 -4.15
CA ALA A 148 -20.33 -9.44 -2.90
C ALA A 148 -19.18 -10.14 -2.18
N ASP A 149 -18.26 -10.77 -2.92
CA ASP A 149 -17.07 -11.43 -2.35
C ASP A 149 -16.05 -10.39 -1.83
N GLN A 150 -15.85 -9.27 -2.54
CA GLN A 150 -15.05 -8.15 -2.03
C GLN A 150 -15.66 -7.53 -0.76
N LEU A 151 -16.97 -7.25 -0.75
CA LEU A 151 -17.66 -6.74 0.43
C LEU A 151 -17.59 -7.72 1.60
N ARG A 152 -17.64 -9.04 1.32
CA ARG A 152 -17.49 -10.07 2.33
C ARG A 152 -16.07 -10.09 2.89
N ALA A 153 -15.04 -9.98 2.05
CA ALA A 153 -13.63 -9.91 2.45
C ALA A 153 -13.30 -8.65 3.27
N VAL A 154 -13.96 -7.52 2.97
CA VAL A 154 -13.87 -6.28 3.76
C VAL A 154 -14.59 -6.44 5.10
N ARG A 155 -15.78 -7.08 5.12
CA ARG A 155 -16.54 -7.31 6.35
C ARG A 155 -15.92 -8.35 7.28
N SER A 156 -15.37 -9.45 6.77
CA SER A 156 -14.68 -10.44 7.59
C SER A 156 -13.39 -9.88 8.19
N SER A 157 -12.70 -8.99 7.45
CA SER A 157 -11.60 -8.19 8.00
C SER A 157 -12.06 -7.22 9.08
N ALA A 158 -13.27 -6.67 8.99
CA ALA A 158 -13.84 -5.79 10.02
C ALA A 158 -14.43 -6.53 11.24
N GLN A 159 -14.93 -7.77 11.09
CA GLN A 159 -15.53 -8.55 12.17
C GLN A 159 -14.52 -9.20 13.12
N LEU A 160 -13.26 -9.37 12.70
CA LEU A 160 -12.14 -9.70 13.61
C LEU A 160 -11.81 -8.56 14.61
N HIS A 161 -12.49 -7.42 14.50
CA HIS A 161 -12.29 -6.22 15.32
C HIS A 161 -13.56 -5.77 16.07
N GLN A 162 -14.34 -6.70 16.63
CA GLN A 162 -15.17 -6.32 17.77
C GLN A 162 -14.33 -6.39 19.06
N PRO A 163 -14.27 -5.30 19.84
CA PRO A 163 -13.73 -5.39 21.19
C PRO A 163 -14.74 -6.19 22.02
N TRP A 164 -14.27 -7.29 22.60
CA TRP A 164 -14.88 -7.83 23.82
C TRP A 164 -14.44 -6.96 24.98
#